data_AF-A0A0B4RC73-F1
#
_entry.id   AF-A0A0B4RC73-F1
#
_cell.length_a   1.000
_cell.length_b   1.000
_cell.length_c   1.000
_cell.angle_alpha   90.00
_cell.angle_beta   90.00
_cell.angle_gamma   90.00
#
_symmetry.space_group_name_H-M   'P 1'
#
loop_
_entity.id
_entity.type
_entity.pdbx_description
1 polymer ?
#
loop_
_entity_poly.entity_id
_entity_poly.type
_entity_poly.pdbx_seq_one_letter_code
_entity_poly.pdbx_strand_id
1 'polypeptide(L)'
;MKKNAFIYCRVSTTKDTQESSLERQEEELMKFAFQQSYKVDGIFTDQHSGYEMDRDGLLEMLNSIKTEKVEAVFIQDETRLGRGHARIALLHVMKKYDVKVYTLSDQGPIALNDMDDMVLEILAIVEEYQRKIHNAKIKRGMKRAVDNGYKPERNLKGKGNPDGRERLDLPIDQIVNLKSSGLTFSEIAVTLQGFGYQASKATVHRRFKEYERLMKD
;
A
#
# COMPACT_ATOMS: atom_id res chain seq x y z
N MET A 1 9.87 10.67 14.39
CA MET A 1 10.35 10.33 13.03
C MET A 1 10.03 11.51 12.12
N LYS A 2 10.95 11.93 11.25
CA LYS A 2 10.63 12.89 10.18
C LYS A 2 9.68 12.21 9.20
N LYS A 3 8.68 12.94 8.72
CA LYS A 3 7.75 12.46 7.67
C LYS A 3 8.44 12.57 6.32
N ASN A 4 8.11 11.69 5.40
CA ASN A 4 8.67 11.65 4.06
C ASN A 4 7.84 12.53 3.12
N ALA A 5 8.54 13.19 2.19
CA ALA A 5 7.93 14.04 1.20
C ALA A 5 8.59 13.89 -0.17
N PHE A 6 7.83 14.18 -1.20
CA PHE A 6 8.34 14.40 -2.55
C PHE A 6 8.26 15.88 -2.93
N ILE A 7 9.10 16.28 -3.87
CA ILE A 7 9.04 17.59 -4.51
C ILE A 7 8.66 17.39 -5.97
N TYR A 8 7.78 18.25 -6.48
CA TYR A 8 7.48 18.32 -7.91
C TYR A 8 7.68 19.72 -8.46
N CYS A 9 8.61 19.84 -9.41
CA CYS A 9 8.97 21.08 -10.10
C CYS A 9 8.53 21.02 -11.56
N ARG A 10 8.13 22.17 -12.12
CA ARG A 10 7.72 22.25 -13.53
C ARG A 10 8.01 23.61 -14.12
N VAL A 11 8.52 23.63 -15.35
CA VAL A 11 8.81 24.85 -16.12
C VAL A 11 8.24 24.79 -17.53
N SER A 12 7.92 25.96 -18.09
CA SER A 12 7.57 26.12 -19.52
C SER A 12 8.80 26.53 -20.34
N THR A 13 9.06 25.88 -21.49
CA THR A 13 10.30 26.07 -22.30
C THR A 13 10.46 27.40 -23.03
N THR A 14 9.71 28.45 -22.73
CA THR A 14 9.78 29.64 -23.59
C THR A 14 11.06 30.48 -23.45
N LYS A 15 12.07 30.08 -22.63
CA LYS A 15 13.35 30.81 -22.48
C LYS A 15 14.55 29.92 -22.11
N ASP A 16 15.72 30.24 -22.63
CA ASP A 16 17.02 29.60 -22.39
C ASP A 16 17.57 29.75 -20.94
N THR A 17 16.83 30.38 -20.03
CA THR A 17 17.23 30.65 -18.63
C THR A 17 16.58 29.70 -17.61
N GLN A 18 16.16 28.50 -18.02
CA GLN A 18 15.23 27.66 -17.24
C GLN A 18 15.89 26.55 -16.39
N GLU A 19 17.11 26.10 -16.69
CA GLU A 19 17.81 25.15 -15.81
C GLU A 19 18.03 25.75 -14.41
N SER A 20 18.51 27.00 -14.35
CA SER A 20 18.62 27.74 -13.08
C SER A 20 17.28 28.02 -12.41
N SER A 21 16.16 28.00 -13.16
CA SER A 21 14.82 28.17 -12.63
C SER A 21 14.31 26.91 -11.93
N LEU A 22 14.62 25.72 -12.45
CA LEU A 22 14.31 24.44 -11.81
C LEU A 22 15.15 24.23 -10.56
N GLU A 23 16.47 24.44 -10.66
CA GLU A 23 17.37 24.35 -9.50
C GLU A 23 16.93 25.27 -8.36
N ARG A 24 16.55 26.52 -8.69
CA ARG A 24 16.03 27.46 -7.70
C ARG A 24 14.70 26.98 -7.09
N GLN A 25 13.79 26.43 -7.89
CA GLN A 25 12.52 25.87 -7.39
C GLN A 25 12.78 24.71 -6.43
N GLU A 26 13.69 23.81 -6.79
CA GLU A 26 14.08 22.69 -5.95
C GLU A 26 14.66 23.18 -4.63
N GLU A 27 15.60 24.13 -4.65
CA GLU A 27 16.17 24.70 -3.43
C GLU A 27 15.11 25.33 -2.52
N GLU A 28 14.18 26.11 -3.09
CA GLU A 28 13.10 26.76 -2.34
C GLU A 28 12.17 25.73 -1.70
N LEU A 29 11.79 24.69 -2.45
CA LEU A 29 10.92 23.62 -1.97
C LEU A 29 11.62 22.70 -0.96
N MET A 30 12.93 22.46 -1.12
CA MET A 30 13.74 21.73 -0.14
C MET A 30 13.79 22.48 1.20
N LYS A 31 14.04 23.80 1.15
CA LYS A 31 14.03 24.66 2.35
C LYS A 31 12.66 24.65 3.00
N PHE A 32 11.59 24.76 2.21
CA PHE A 32 10.22 24.76 2.73
C PHE A 32 9.82 23.41 3.34
N ALA A 33 10.13 22.28 2.68
CA ALA A 33 9.89 20.95 3.22
C ALA A 33 10.63 20.73 4.55
N PHE A 34 11.88 21.20 4.64
CA PHE A 34 12.66 21.16 5.87
C PHE A 34 12.02 21.99 7.00
N GLN A 35 11.55 23.20 6.70
CA GLN A 35 10.82 24.05 7.66
C GLN A 35 9.53 23.38 8.15
N GLN A 36 8.84 22.64 7.29
CA GLN A 36 7.65 21.86 7.63
C GLN A 36 7.97 20.52 8.33
N SER A 37 9.24 20.26 8.68
CA SER A 37 9.70 19.02 9.34
C SER A 37 9.55 17.74 8.50
N TYR A 38 9.63 17.86 7.18
CA TYR A 38 9.67 16.74 6.25
C TYR A 38 11.10 16.42 5.79
N LYS A 39 11.34 15.15 5.45
CA LYS A 39 12.52 14.66 4.74
C LYS A 39 12.12 14.44 3.29
N VAL A 40 12.87 15.01 2.36
CA VAL A 40 12.63 14.81 0.93
C VAL A 40 13.28 13.51 0.50
N ASP A 41 12.46 12.59 -0.03
CA ASP A 41 12.87 11.26 -0.47
C ASP A 41 12.88 11.11 -2.01
N GLY A 42 12.38 12.12 -2.72
CA GLY A 42 12.35 12.15 -4.19
C GLY A 42 12.04 13.54 -4.72
N ILE A 43 12.66 13.88 -5.85
CA ILE A 43 12.43 15.14 -6.59
C ILE A 43 12.08 14.74 -8.01
N PHE A 44 10.95 15.26 -8.50
CA PHE A 44 10.43 14.96 -9.83
C PHE A 44 10.26 16.26 -10.61
N THR A 45 10.68 16.28 -11.86
CA THR A 45 10.75 17.50 -12.67
C THR A 45 10.15 17.30 -14.05
N ASP A 46 9.39 18.27 -14.53
CA ASP A 46 8.93 18.31 -15.93
C ASP A 46 9.39 19.61 -16.63
N GLN A 47 9.96 19.46 -17.83
CA GLN A 47 10.34 20.56 -18.73
C GLN A 47 9.57 20.44 -20.04
N HIS A 48 8.64 21.36 -20.31
CA HIS A 48 7.77 21.25 -21.49
C HIS A 48 8.21 22.12 -22.64
N SER A 49 8.70 21.50 -23.72
CA SER A 49 8.74 22.12 -25.04
C SER A 49 7.30 22.44 -25.45
N GLY A 50 7.02 23.65 -25.97
CA GLY A 50 5.68 24.05 -26.33
C GLY A 50 4.98 22.95 -27.13
N TYR A 51 3.78 22.54 -26.68
CA TYR A 51 2.94 21.47 -27.22
C TYR A 51 3.18 20.02 -26.76
N GLU A 52 4.29 19.69 -26.08
CA GLU A 52 4.49 18.33 -25.55
C GLU A 52 3.74 18.12 -24.23
N MET A 53 2.79 17.18 -24.25
CA MET A 53 1.95 16.84 -23.09
C MET A 53 2.58 15.83 -22.14
N ASP A 54 3.77 15.31 -22.42
CA ASP A 54 4.35 14.26 -21.60
C ASP A 54 4.89 14.85 -20.30
N ARG A 55 4.20 14.49 -19.21
CA ARG A 55 4.54 14.85 -17.83
C ARG A 55 5.15 13.64 -17.15
N ASP A 56 6.28 13.19 -17.69
CA ASP A 56 6.92 11.96 -17.25
C ASP A 56 7.32 12.03 -15.78
N GLY A 57 7.83 13.18 -15.31
CA GLY A 57 8.15 13.40 -13.90
C GLY A 57 6.92 13.34 -13.01
N LEU A 58 5.79 13.91 -13.43
CA LEU A 58 4.52 13.76 -12.70
C LEU A 58 4.06 12.31 -12.63
N LEU A 59 4.13 11.57 -13.74
CA LEU A 59 3.71 10.17 -13.81
C LEU A 59 4.61 9.28 -12.94
N GLU A 60 5.92 9.53 -12.96
CA GLU A 60 6.90 8.85 -12.11
C GLU A 60 6.63 9.12 -10.63
N MET A 61 6.36 10.38 -10.25
CA MET A 61 5.97 10.73 -8.90
C MET A 61 4.70 9.98 -8.48
N LEU A 62 3.66 9.97 -9.32
CA LEU A 62 2.41 9.28 -9.01
C LEU A 62 2.61 7.77 -8.88
N ASN A 63 3.54 7.17 -9.61
CA ASN A 63 3.88 5.76 -9.45
C ASN A 63 4.64 5.51 -8.15
N SER A 64 5.61 6.37 -7.83
CA SER A 64 6.37 6.31 -6.58
C SER A 64 5.45 6.45 -5.35
N ILE A 65 4.45 7.33 -5.40
CA ILE A 65 3.43 7.47 -4.35
C ILE A 65 2.63 6.18 -4.10
N LYS A 66 2.44 5.34 -5.12
CA LYS A 66 1.71 4.07 -4.97
C LYS A 66 2.56 2.99 -4.31
N THR A 67 3.87 3.05 -4.48
CA THR A 67 4.81 2.00 -4.05
C THR A 67 5.54 2.36 -2.76
N GLU A 68 5.77 3.64 -2.53
CA GLU A 68 6.55 4.17 -1.41
C GLU A 68 5.64 4.83 -0.37
N LYS A 69 6.10 4.86 0.88
CA LYS A 69 5.40 5.54 1.97
C LYS A 69 5.85 7.00 2.04
N VAL A 70 5.02 7.89 1.53
CA VAL A 70 5.21 9.34 1.54
C VAL A 70 3.96 10.01 2.11
N GLU A 71 4.13 11.07 2.89
CA GLU A 71 3.01 11.78 3.53
C GLU A 71 2.70 13.14 2.88
N ALA A 72 3.61 13.67 2.06
CA ALA A 72 3.41 14.96 1.40
C ALA A 72 4.08 15.08 0.02
N VAL A 73 3.50 15.93 -0.82
CA VAL A 73 4.13 16.47 -2.03
C VAL A 73 4.23 17.98 -1.90
N PHE A 74 5.40 18.53 -2.20
CA PHE A 74 5.66 19.96 -2.22
C PHE A 74 5.72 20.47 -3.66
N ILE A 75 4.96 21.52 -3.95
CA ILE A 75 4.92 22.21 -5.24
C ILE A 75 5.05 23.72 -5.03
N GLN A 76 5.48 24.44 -6.05
CA GLN A 76 5.60 25.90 -5.96
C GLN A 76 4.23 26.58 -5.84
N ASP A 77 3.30 26.21 -6.73
CA ASP A 77 1.95 26.75 -6.80
C ASP A 77 1.01 25.74 -7.48
N GLU A 78 -0.29 25.96 -7.39
CA GLU A 78 -1.32 25.04 -7.91
C GLU A 78 -1.24 24.81 -9.43
N THR A 79 -0.68 25.76 -10.19
CA THR A 79 -0.60 25.65 -11.66
C THR A 79 0.36 24.54 -12.09
N ARG A 80 1.26 24.10 -11.19
CA ARG A 80 2.15 22.96 -11.41
C ARG A 80 1.38 21.67 -11.64
N LEU A 81 0.28 21.45 -10.91
CA LEU A 81 -0.61 20.29 -11.11
C LEU A 81 -1.47 20.40 -12.37
N GLY A 82 -1.66 21.60 -12.91
CA GLY A 82 -2.49 21.84 -14.10
C GLY A 82 -3.73 22.67 -13.77
N ARG A 83 -4.74 22.63 -14.65
CA ARG A 83 -5.96 23.45 -14.53
C ARG A 83 -7.22 22.58 -14.62
N GLY A 84 -8.29 23.00 -13.96
CA GLY A 84 -9.60 22.36 -14.03
C GLY A 84 -9.56 20.88 -13.64
N HIS A 85 -10.13 20.02 -14.48
CA HIS A 85 -10.27 18.58 -14.20
C HIS A 85 -8.93 17.85 -13.96
N ALA A 86 -7.85 18.27 -14.61
CA ALA A 86 -6.54 17.64 -14.43
C ALA A 86 -6.02 17.84 -12.99
N ARG A 87 -6.19 19.03 -12.41
CA ARG A 87 -5.82 19.32 -11.02
C ARG A 87 -6.62 18.43 -10.07
N ILE A 88 -7.95 18.37 -10.24
CA ILE A 88 -8.82 17.57 -9.38
C ILE A 88 -8.48 16.08 -9.45
N ALA A 89 -8.20 15.56 -10.66
CA ALA A 89 -7.79 14.17 -10.82
C ALA A 89 -6.49 13.85 -10.06
N LEU A 90 -5.51 14.76 -10.08
CA LEU A 90 -4.26 14.58 -9.32
C LEU A 90 -4.50 14.65 -7.82
N LEU A 91 -5.26 15.65 -7.35
CA LEU A 91 -5.60 15.78 -5.93
C LEU A 91 -6.37 14.57 -5.41
N HIS A 92 -7.27 13.99 -6.22
CA HIS A 92 -7.96 12.74 -5.92
C HIS A 92 -6.99 11.59 -5.70
N VAL A 93 -6.00 11.43 -6.59
CA VAL A 93 -4.98 10.39 -6.44
C VAL A 93 -4.15 10.62 -5.17
N MET A 94 -3.70 11.84 -4.90
CA MET A 94 -2.95 12.15 -3.67
C MET A 94 -3.78 11.84 -2.41
N LYS A 95 -5.04 12.29 -2.37
CA LYS A 95 -5.98 12.05 -1.25
C LYS A 95 -6.23 10.55 -1.05
N LYS A 96 -6.32 9.77 -2.13
CA LYS A 96 -6.49 8.31 -2.09
C LYS A 96 -5.32 7.58 -1.40
N TYR A 97 -4.11 8.11 -1.51
CA TYR A 97 -2.91 7.57 -0.86
C TYR A 97 -2.54 8.30 0.45
N ASP A 98 -3.45 9.11 1.00
CA ASP A 98 -3.24 9.92 2.22
C ASP A 98 -2.04 10.90 2.12
N VAL A 99 -1.79 11.38 0.90
CA VAL A 99 -0.71 12.32 0.60
C VAL A 99 -1.24 13.75 0.58
N LYS A 100 -0.65 14.62 1.40
CA LYS A 100 -1.01 16.05 1.44
C LYS A 100 -0.19 16.85 0.44
N VAL A 101 -0.83 17.75 -0.29
CA VAL A 101 -0.12 18.66 -1.20
C VAL A 101 0.15 19.97 -0.47
N TYR A 102 1.41 20.39 -0.43
CA TYR A 102 1.87 21.66 0.12
C TYR A 102 2.29 22.59 -1.00
N THR A 103 1.87 23.86 -0.93
CA THR A 103 2.22 24.90 -1.89
C THR A 103 3.15 25.91 -1.23
N LEU A 104 4.20 26.32 -1.95
CA LEU A 104 5.08 27.40 -1.49
C LEU A 104 4.34 28.75 -1.48
N SER A 105 3.45 28.97 -2.46
CA SER A 105 2.63 30.18 -2.59
C SER A 105 1.75 30.43 -1.37
N ASP A 106 1.15 29.39 -0.80
CA ASP A 106 0.24 29.51 0.35
C ASP A 106 0.94 29.18 1.69
N GLN A 107 2.24 28.85 1.63
CA GLN A 107 3.07 28.42 2.76
C GLN A 107 2.43 27.30 3.60
N GLY A 108 1.68 26.40 2.97
CA GLY A 108 0.88 25.41 3.68
C GLY A 108 0.26 24.36 2.78
N PRO A 109 -0.58 23.48 3.34
CA PRO A 109 -1.34 22.52 2.55
C PRO A 109 -2.34 23.25 1.65
N ILE A 110 -2.57 22.71 0.45
CA ILE A 110 -3.54 23.25 -0.49
C ILE A 110 -4.92 23.30 0.17
N ALA A 111 -5.56 24.47 0.14
CA ALA A 111 -6.92 24.62 0.59
C ALA A 111 -7.85 24.13 -0.53
N LEU A 112 -8.58 23.05 -0.28
CA LEU A 112 -9.70 22.65 -1.15
C LEU A 112 -10.86 23.60 -0.88
N ASN A 113 -11.51 24.07 -1.94
CA ASN A 113 -12.78 24.77 -1.80
C ASN A 113 -13.94 23.76 -1.75
N ASP A 114 -15.12 24.20 -1.35
CA ASP A 114 -16.30 23.32 -1.22
C ASP A 114 -16.64 22.59 -2.53
N MET A 115 -16.41 23.23 -3.69
CA MET A 115 -16.65 22.61 -4.99
C MET A 115 -15.65 21.49 -5.28
N ASP A 116 -14.37 21.68 -4.97
CA ASP A 116 -13.32 20.68 -5.14
C ASP A 116 -13.63 19.47 -4.26
N ASP A 117 -14.01 19.68 -3.00
CA ASP A 117 -14.39 18.60 -2.10
C ASP A 117 -15.63 17.85 -2.57
N MET A 118 -16.69 18.54 -3.02
CA MET A 118 -17.86 17.89 -3.61
C MET A 118 -17.51 17.01 -4.82
N VAL A 119 -16.66 17.50 -5.73
CA VAL A 119 -16.26 16.71 -6.91
C VAL A 119 -15.46 15.48 -6.49
N LEU A 120 -14.56 15.60 -5.52
CA LEU A 120 -13.80 14.47 -4.98
C LEU A 120 -14.71 13.42 -4.33
N GLU A 121 -15.72 13.84 -3.58
CA GLU A 121 -16.72 12.94 -3.00
C GLU A 121 -17.53 12.21 -4.08
N ILE A 122 -17.98 12.92 -5.11
CA ILE A 122 -18.70 12.32 -6.24
C ILE A 122 -17.81 11.27 -6.93
N LEU A 123 -16.54 11.58 -7.20
CA LEU A 123 -15.61 10.63 -7.79
C LEU A 123 -15.42 9.38 -6.93
N ALA A 124 -15.30 9.54 -5.61
CA ALA A 124 -15.19 8.42 -4.68
C ALA A 124 -16.43 7.50 -4.70
N ILE A 125 -17.63 8.09 -4.76
CA ILE A 125 -18.90 7.36 -4.88
C ILE A 125 -18.95 6.59 -6.22
N VAL A 126 -18.60 7.25 -7.32
CA VAL A 126 -18.57 6.62 -8.65
C VAL A 126 -17.61 5.44 -8.69
N GLU A 127 -16.41 5.56 -8.10
CA GLU A 127 -15.45 4.46 -7.99
C GLU A 127 -16.03 3.28 -7.21
N GLU A 128 -16.68 3.53 -6.07
CA GLU A 128 -17.29 2.47 -5.27
C GLU A 128 -18.39 1.75 -6.06
N TYR A 129 -19.21 2.51 -6.79
CA TYR A 129 -20.25 1.96 -7.64
C TYR A 129 -19.68 1.09 -8.77
N GLN A 130 -18.61 1.54 -9.44
CA GLN A 130 -17.91 0.75 -10.46
C GLN A 130 -17.36 -0.56 -9.88
N ARG A 131 -16.75 -0.52 -8.69
CA ARG A 131 -16.29 -1.74 -7.97
C ARG A 131 -17.44 -2.70 -7.71
N LYS A 132 -18.60 -2.21 -7.26
CA LYS A 132 -19.80 -3.03 -7.03
C LYS A 132 -20.29 -3.71 -8.31
N ILE A 133 -20.38 -2.95 -9.41
CA ILE A 133 -20.77 -3.50 -10.73
C ILE A 133 -19.77 -4.57 -11.18
N HIS A 134 -18.47 -4.30 -11.07
CA HIS A 134 -17.43 -5.23 -11.47
C HIS A 134 -17.52 -6.55 -10.69
N ASN A 135 -17.63 -6.47 -9.35
CA ASN A 135 -17.80 -7.65 -8.50
C ASN A 135 -19.09 -8.42 -8.82
N ALA A 136 -20.18 -7.71 -9.14
CA ALA A 136 -21.42 -8.34 -9.57
C ALA A 136 -21.26 -9.08 -10.91
N LYS A 137 -20.51 -8.51 -11.86
CA LYS A 137 -20.17 -9.17 -13.14
C LYS A 137 -19.32 -10.42 -12.90
N ILE A 138 -18.27 -10.34 -12.09
CA ILE A 138 -17.43 -11.49 -11.71
C ILE A 138 -18.29 -12.59 -11.06
N LYS A 139 -19.09 -12.24 -10.04
CA LYS A 139 -19.95 -13.20 -9.34
C LYS A 139 -20.94 -13.90 -10.28
N ARG A 140 -21.54 -13.15 -11.20
CA ARG A 140 -22.46 -13.70 -12.21
C ARG A 140 -21.73 -14.61 -13.21
N GLY A 141 -20.57 -14.20 -13.72
CA GLY A 141 -19.75 -15.01 -14.61
C GLY A 141 -19.29 -16.30 -13.95
N MET A 142 -18.85 -16.20 -12.69
CA MET A 142 -18.42 -17.31 -11.87
C MET A 142 -19.55 -18.31 -11.63
N LYS A 143 -20.75 -17.84 -11.26
CA LYS A 143 -21.93 -18.69 -11.08
C LYS A 143 -22.23 -19.49 -12.36
N ARG A 144 -22.27 -18.82 -13.51
CA ARG A 144 -22.49 -19.50 -14.80
C ARG A 144 -21.40 -20.53 -15.13
N ALA A 145 -20.14 -20.21 -14.84
CA ALA A 145 -19.04 -21.17 -15.05
C ALA A 145 -19.25 -22.42 -14.19
N VAL A 146 -19.60 -22.24 -12.91
CA VAL A 146 -19.90 -23.34 -11.98
C VAL A 146 -21.08 -24.17 -12.46
N ASP A 147 -22.17 -23.53 -12.88
CA ASP A 147 -23.35 -24.20 -13.45
C ASP A 147 -22.97 -25.04 -14.70
N ASN A 148 -21.97 -24.58 -15.48
CA ASN A 148 -21.40 -25.29 -16.63
C ASN A 148 -20.29 -26.30 -16.26
N GLY A 149 -20.10 -26.62 -14.98
CA GLY A 149 -19.19 -27.65 -14.50
C GLY A 149 -17.77 -27.17 -14.14
N TYR A 150 -17.50 -25.87 -14.16
CA TYR A 150 -16.26 -25.32 -13.62
C TYR A 150 -16.19 -25.51 -12.10
N LYS A 151 -15.08 -26.04 -11.61
CA LYS A 151 -14.86 -26.36 -10.20
C LYS A 151 -13.79 -25.44 -9.59
N PRO A 152 -14.15 -24.25 -9.06
CA PRO A 152 -13.20 -23.30 -8.46
C PRO A 152 -12.24 -23.92 -7.46
N GLU A 153 -12.72 -24.90 -6.69
CA GLU A 153 -11.96 -25.62 -5.68
C GLU A 153 -10.67 -26.26 -6.24
N ARG A 154 -10.61 -26.51 -7.55
CA ARG A 154 -9.41 -27.06 -8.21
C ARG A 154 -8.25 -26.07 -8.32
N ASN A 155 -8.50 -24.76 -8.19
CA ASN A 155 -7.47 -23.72 -8.24
C ASN A 155 -6.86 -23.39 -6.86
N LEU A 156 -7.35 -24.02 -5.79
CA LEU A 156 -6.76 -23.91 -4.47
C LEU A 156 -5.46 -24.72 -4.42
N LYS A 157 -4.34 -24.11 -3.99
CA LYS A 157 -3.06 -24.81 -3.79
C LYS A 157 -3.10 -25.53 -2.43
N GLY A 158 -2.65 -26.80 -2.38
CA GLY A 158 -2.57 -27.60 -1.15
C GLY A 158 -3.48 -28.84 -1.11
N LYS A 159 -3.39 -29.72 -2.11
CA LYS A 159 -4.14 -31.01 -2.11
C LYS A 159 -3.54 -31.97 -1.07
N GLY A 160 -4.14 -31.98 0.11
CA GLY A 160 -3.82 -32.81 1.28
C GLY A 160 -4.48 -32.29 2.56
N ASN A 161 -4.79 -30.99 2.58
CA ASN A 161 -5.76 -30.31 3.43
C ASN A 161 -6.09 -28.97 2.74
N PRO A 162 -7.27 -28.79 2.10
CA PRO A 162 -7.48 -27.68 1.15
C PRO A 162 -7.41 -26.25 1.75
N ASP A 163 -7.44 -26.10 3.08
CA ASP A 163 -7.57 -24.81 3.79
C ASP A 163 -6.58 -24.61 4.97
N GLY A 164 -5.43 -25.31 5.02
CA GLY A 164 -4.51 -25.18 6.17
C GLY A 164 -3.02 -25.17 5.81
N ARG A 165 -2.20 -24.56 6.69
CA ARG A 165 -0.73 -24.71 6.65
C ARG A 165 -0.37 -26.21 6.70
N GLU A 166 0.69 -26.59 5.98
CA GLU A 166 1.25 -27.93 6.03
C GLU A 166 1.42 -28.40 7.49
N ARG A 167 1.01 -29.64 7.77
CA ARG A 167 1.06 -30.19 9.12
C ARG A 167 2.53 -30.35 9.50
N LEU A 168 2.99 -29.52 10.43
CA LEU A 168 4.31 -29.65 11.03
C LEU A 168 4.44 -31.03 11.67
N ASP A 169 5.48 -31.76 11.27
CA ASP A 169 5.82 -33.02 11.91
C ASP A 169 6.56 -32.74 13.22
N LEU A 170 5.94 -33.09 14.34
CA LEU A 170 6.46 -32.90 15.68
C LEU A 170 6.47 -34.25 16.40
N PRO A 171 7.52 -34.56 17.18
CA PRO A 171 7.63 -35.81 17.90
C PRO A 171 6.62 -35.83 19.05
N ILE A 172 5.51 -36.57 18.88
CA ILE A 172 4.42 -36.64 19.87
C ILE A 172 4.92 -37.22 21.18
N ASP A 173 5.72 -38.29 21.12
CA ASP A 173 6.25 -38.97 22.31
C ASP A 173 7.07 -38.03 23.19
N GLN A 174 7.87 -37.15 22.57
CA GLN A 174 8.64 -36.14 23.29
C GLN A 174 7.72 -35.09 23.94
N ILE A 175 6.68 -34.64 23.24
CA ILE A 175 5.69 -33.71 23.80
C ILE A 175 5.02 -34.31 25.04
N VAL A 176 4.63 -35.60 24.98
CA VAL A 176 3.97 -36.30 26.09
C VAL A 176 4.93 -36.46 27.27
N ASN A 177 6.17 -36.88 27.03
CA ASN A 177 7.17 -37.07 28.08
C ASN A 177 7.56 -35.76 28.79
N LEU A 178 7.73 -34.67 28.02
CA LEU A 178 8.01 -33.36 28.61
C LEU A 178 6.80 -32.86 29.39
N LYS A 179 5.58 -33.18 28.94
CA LYS A 179 4.36 -32.79 29.64
C LYS A 179 4.17 -33.57 30.95
N SER A 180 4.44 -34.87 30.98
CA SER A 180 4.40 -35.69 32.20
C SER A 180 5.49 -35.30 33.20
N SER A 181 6.61 -34.77 32.72
CA SER A 181 7.68 -34.18 33.55
C SER A 181 7.34 -32.80 34.14
N GLY A 182 6.12 -32.31 33.92
CA GLY A 182 5.61 -31.08 34.53
C GLY A 182 5.79 -29.80 33.72
N LEU A 183 6.39 -29.85 32.52
CA LEU A 183 6.61 -28.65 31.71
C LEU A 183 5.29 -28.06 31.18
N THR A 184 5.29 -26.74 31.01
CA THR A 184 4.23 -26.00 30.33
C THR A 184 4.36 -26.13 28.81
N PHE A 185 3.25 -25.94 28.07
CA PHE A 185 3.29 -26.00 26.61
C PHE A 185 4.20 -24.94 25.97
N SER A 186 4.45 -23.83 26.67
CA SER A 186 5.40 -22.80 26.23
C SER A 186 6.83 -23.32 26.33
N GLU A 187 7.21 -23.92 27.46
CA GLU A 187 8.54 -24.49 27.66
C GLU A 187 8.80 -25.64 26.69
N ILE A 188 7.83 -26.53 26.49
CA ILE A 188 7.92 -27.62 25.52
C ILE A 188 8.15 -27.08 24.11
N ALA A 189 7.48 -25.99 23.71
CA ALA A 189 7.68 -25.40 22.40
C ALA A 189 9.10 -24.83 22.25
N VAL A 190 9.63 -24.15 23.26
CA VAL A 190 11.01 -23.63 23.28
C VAL A 190 12.02 -24.79 23.22
N THR A 191 11.80 -25.87 23.97
CA THR A 191 12.65 -27.06 23.94
C THR A 191 12.67 -27.70 22.55
N LEU A 192 11.51 -27.88 21.92
CA LEU A 192 11.42 -28.44 20.56
C LEU A 192 12.04 -27.52 19.50
N GLN A 193 11.93 -26.20 19.66
CA GLN A 193 12.65 -25.24 18.82
C GLN A 193 14.16 -25.41 18.95
N GLY A 194 14.67 -25.66 20.16
CA GLY A 194 16.07 -25.98 20.40
C GLY A 194 16.57 -27.23 19.65
N PHE A 195 15.66 -28.17 19.35
CA PHE A 195 15.94 -29.36 18.54
C PHE A 195 15.69 -29.17 17.03
N GLY A 196 15.44 -27.93 16.59
CA GLY A 196 15.23 -27.60 15.18
C GLY A 196 13.80 -27.75 14.68
N TYR A 197 12.83 -28.04 15.55
CA TYR A 197 11.42 -28.10 15.15
C TYR A 197 10.79 -26.71 15.14
N GLN A 198 10.01 -26.42 14.10
CA GLN A 198 9.18 -25.21 14.02
C GLN A 198 7.92 -25.35 14.89
N ALA A 199 8.11 -25.49 16.20
CA ALA A 199 7.05 -25.71 17.18
C ALA A 199 6.55 -24.37 17.77
N SER A 200 5.25 -24.11 17.72
CA SER A 200 4.61 -23.05 18.51
C SER A 200 3.87 -23.65 19.69
N LYS A 201 3.65 -22.89 20.77
CA LYS A 201 2.82 -23.31 21.91
C LYS A 201 1.47 -23.88 21.46
N ALA A 202 0.83 -23.22 20.49
CA ALA A 202 -0.46 -23.65 19.94
C ALA A 202 -0.35 -24.99 19.19
N THR A 203 0.72 -25.19 18.42
CA THR A 203 0.98 -26.44 17.70
C THR A 203 1.22 -27.60 18.67
N VAL A 204 2.02 -27.38 19.71
CA VAL A 204 2.33 -28.38 20.75
C VAL A 204 1.07 -28.78 21.52
N HIS A 205 0.29 -27.79 21.97
CA HIS A 205 -0.97 -28.05 22.68
C HIS A 205 -1.96 -28.86 21.82
N ARG A 206 -2.11 -28.51 20.54
CA ARG A 206 -2.97 -29.23 19.59
C ARG A 206 -2.52 -30.69 19.43
N ARG A 207 -1.23 -30.94 19.23
CA ARG A 207 -0.67 -32.30 19.09
C ARG A 207 -0.86 -33.14 20.35
N PHE A 208 -0.69 -32.54 21.54
CA PHE A 208 -0.93 -33.24 22.79
C PHE A 208 -2.42 -33.60 22.97
N LYS A 209 -3.34 -32.70 22.62
CA LYS A 209 -4.79 -32.96 22.66
C LYS A 209 -5.24 -34.03 21.67
N GLU A 210 -4.62 -34.10 20.49
CA GLU A 210 -4.85 -35.18 19.51
C GLU A 210 -4.45 -36.54 20.11
N TYR A 211 -3.28 -36.63 20.74
CA TYR A 211 -2.83 -37.83 21.44
C TYR A 211 -3.80 -38.23 22.57
N GLU A 212 -4.24 -37.29 23.40
CA GLU A 212 -5.22 -37.56 24.46
C GLU A 212 -6.56 -38.09 23.94
N ARG A 213 -6.99 -37.69 22.73
CA ARG A 213 -8.20 -38.24 22.10
C ARG A 213 -7.98 -39.67 21.61
N LEU A 214 -6.87 -39.91 20.91
CA LEU A 214 -6.54 -41.23 20.36
C LEU A 214 -6.31 -42.30 21.43
N MET A 215 -5.92 -41.91 22.65
CA MET A 215 -5.74 -42.83 23.79
C MET A 215 -7.01 -43.03 24.64
N LYS A 216 -8.10 -42.33 24.31
CA LYS A 216 -9.40 -42.45 24.99
C LYS A 216 -10.42 -43.28 24.22
N ASP A 217 -10.16 -43.52 22.93
CA ASP A 217 -10.88 -44.46 22.07
C ASP A 217 -10.19 -45.84 22.11
#